data_AF-A0A9N9PKD2-F1
#
_entry.id   AF-A0A9N9PKD2-F1
#
_cell.length_a   1.000
_cell.length_b   1.000
_cell.length_c   1.000
_cell.angle_alpha   90.00
_cell.angle_beta   90.00
_cell.angle_gamma   90.00
#
_symmetry.space_group_name_H-M   'P 1'
#
loop_
_entity.id
_entity.type
_entity.pdbx_description
1 polymer ?
#
loop_
_entity_poly.entity_id
_entity_poly.type
_entity_poly.pdbx_seq_one_letter_code
_entity_poly.pdbx_strand_id
1 'polypeptide(L)'
;MCRHTFILTAFRASDNQPPTNMATARPCLTQLSRAYLNSVRPSPLHLPIRQFSITTPRAKGANKIVSKKEKPASKPTTFKKKVVEKKKKTKATTHYPVPSMKNAETFALLDAMRIIRAWEVGQKPTSVKYEIALRISGLRNGPVVRNRIRLPHPVKTDFNVCVICPPDSKYAEDAMAAGAVLVGEDEVFDAIKDGKITFDRCLCQTDSLVKMNKSGIGRVLGPRGLMPSTKTGTVVADPVKAMRDMVGASEYREKMGVVRMAVGQLGFTPKEMQTNVKAFIEAVKKDIARLSDKISKNMAEVVLSSTNGPGLPLNGTFASPASEVTEADLSGK
;
A
#
# COMPACT_ATOMS: atom_id res chain seq x y z
N MET A 1 34.02 73.07 -13.60
CA MET A 1 33.16 73.83 -12.66
C MET A 1 32.69 72.84 -11.59
N CYS A 2 33.42 72.65 -10.48
CA CYS A 2 33.25 73.37 -9.18
C CYS A 2 31.78 73.40 -8.75
N ARG A 3 31.31 72.93 -7.58
CA ARG A 3 31.90 72.81 -6.21
C ARG A 3 30.93 71.96 -5.35
N HIS A 4 31.44 71.07 -4.48
CA HIS A 4 31.31 71.06 -2.99
C HIS A 4 29.87 71.04 -2.43
N THR A 5 29.52 70.19 -1.45
CA THR A 5 30.05 70.28 -0.08
C THR A 5 29.83 68.98 0.72
N PHE A 6 30.90 68.58 1.40
CA PHE A 6 31.04 67.56 2.44
C PHE A 6 30.41 68.01 3.78
N ILE A 7 29.84 67.08 4.57
CA ILE A 7 29.98 67.12 6.05
C ILE A 7 30.25 65.69 6.56
N LEU A 8 31.46 65.54 7.09
CA LEU A 8 31.96 64.48 7.97
C LEU A 8 31.51 64.78 9.41
N THR A 9 31.18 63.75 10.19
CA THR A 9 31.51 63.72 11.63
C THR A 9 31.73 62.28 12.07
N ALA A 10 32.99 62.00 12.42
CA ALA A 10 33.49 60.82 13.10
C ALA A 10 33.33 60.96 14.64
N PHE A 11 33.76 59.92 15.39
CA PHE A 11 33.93 59.75 16.85
C PHE A 11 33.00 58.66 17.41
N ARG A 12 33.43 57.64 18.18
CA ARG A 12 34.71 57.29 18.79
C ARG A 12 34.61 55.83 19.25
N ALA A 13 35.59 54.99 18.93
CA ALA A 13 35.82 53.73 19.63
C ALA A 13 36.56 54.02 20.95
N SER A 14 36.21 53.31 22.04
CA SER A 14 37.04 53.23 23.23
C SER A 14 36.78 51.93 23.97
N ASP A 15 37.86 51.17 24.12
CA ASP A 15 38.05 50.05 25.02
C ASP A 15 37.65 50.39 26.47
N ASN A 16 37.22 49.36 27.21
CA ASN A 16 37.60 49.12 28.62
C ASN A 16 37.05 47.77 29.14
N GLN A 17 37.96 46.82 29.40
CA GLN A 17 37.86 45.76 30.42
C GLN A 17 38.67 46.22 31.66
N PRO A 18 38.75 45.45 32.78
CA PRO A 18 37.73 44.84 33.65
C PRO A 18 37.88 45.39 35.10
N PRO A 19 37.30 44.75 36.15
CA PRO A 19 38.21 43.98 36.99
C PRO A 19 37.68 42.63 37.50
N THR A 20 38.67 41.78 37.69
CA THR A 20 38.73 40.51 38.41
C THR A 20 38.01 40.49 39.76
N ASN A 21 37.22 39.44 40.00
CA ASN A 21 37.21 38.78 41.30
C ASN A 21 37.02 37.27 41.13
N MET A 22 38.06 36.54 41.51
CA MET A 22 38.08 35.10 41.67
C MET A 22 37.22 34.71 42.87
N ALA A 23 36.30 33.77 42.68
CA ALA A 23 35.82 32.91 43.74
C ALA A 23 35.55 31.52 43.17
N THR A 24 36.27 30.58 43.76
CA THR A 24 36.48 29.19 43.40
C THR A 24 35.30 28.27 43.72
N ALA A 25 35.26 27.16 42.98
CA ALA A 25 34.92 25.80 43.42
C ALA A 25 33.49 25.25 43.18
N ARG A 26 33.40 24.40 42.14
CA ARG A 26 32.85 23.01 42.08
C ARG A 26 31.84 22.77 40.94
N PRO A 27 32.28 22.30 39.75
CA PRO A 27 31.38 21.68 38.78
C PRO A 27 31.06 20.23 39.18
N CYS A 28 29.77 19.89 39.13
CA CYS A 28 29.23 18.59 39.51
C CYS A 28 29.64 17.48 38.54
N LEU A 29 29.80 16.28 39.11
CA LEU A 29 30.37 15.06 38.54
C LEU A 29 29.46 14.34 37.50
N THR A 30 28.59 15.05 36.78
CA THR A 30 27.57 14.41 35.92
C THR A 30 27.66 14.76 34.43
N GLN A 31 28.73 15.41 33.96
CA GLN A 31 28.89 15.81 32.54
C GLN A 31 30.01 15.07 31.75
N LEU A 32 30.53 13.93 32.23
CA LEU A 32 31.50 13.12 31.48
C LEU A 32 30.98 11.71 31.17
N SER A 33 29.97 11.60 30.31
CA SER A 33 29.61 10.32 29.67
C SER A 33 29.30 10.43 28.17
N ARG A 34 29.77 11.50 27.52
CA ARG A 34 29.51 11.74 26.09
C ARG A 34 30.76 12.11 25.30
N ALA A 35 31.84 11.32 25.42
CA ALA A 35 33.03 11.51 24.58
C ALA A 35 33.98 10.31 24.49
N TYR A 36 33.51 9.06 24.44
CA TYR A 36 34.31 7.89 24.01
C TYR A 36 33.29 6.85 23.55
N LEU A 37 33.07 6.56 22.27
CA LEU A 37 33.95 5.79 21.40
C LEU A 37 33.48 5.99 19.94
N ASN A 38 34.32 6.63 19.12
CA ASN A 38 34.32 6.43 17.68
C ASN A 38 35.61 5.67 17.34
N SER A 39 35.51 4.38 17.03
CA SER A 39 36.33 3.68 16.03
C SER A 39 36.05 2.18 16.06
N VAL A 40 36.16 1.56 14.88
CA VAL A 40 36.18 0.13 14.56
C VAL A 40 34.82 -0.49 14.14
N ARG A 41 34.62 -0.59 12.82
CA ARG A 41 33.79 -1.62 12.17
C ARG A 41 34.45 -3.00 12.34
N PRO A 42 33.68 -4.10 12.41
CA PRO A 42 33.68 -5.02 11.26
C PRO A 42 32.34 -5.75 10.98
N SER A 43 32.10 -6.11 9.73
CA SER A 43 31.33 -7.31 9.30
C SER A 43 32.34 -8.47 9.09
N PRO A 44 31.99 -9.78 8.90
CA PRO A 44 30.70 -10.42 8.55
C PRO A 44 30.38 -11.75 9.32
N LEU A 45 29.31 -12.45 8.88
CA LEU A 45 29.03 -13.91 8.95
C LEU A 45 28.04 -14.48 10.01
N HIS A 46 26.95 -15.03 9.43
CA HIS A 46 26.32 -16.34 9.69
C HIS A 46 25.79 -16.66 11.10
N LEU A 47 24.48 -16.49 11.29
CA LEU A 47 23.71 -17.06 12.40
C LEU A 47 22.89 -18.27 11.89
N PRO A 48 22.94 -19.44 12.55
CA PRO A 48 22.28 -20.65 12.07
C PRO A 48 20.76 -20.63 12.30
N ILE A 49 20.04 -21.02 11.25
CA ILE A 49 18.59 -21.27 11.23
C ILE A 49 18.28 -22.46 12.14
N ARG A 50 17.52 -22.23 13.22
CA ARG A 50 16.90 -23.32 14.01
C ARG A 50 15.88 -24.05 13.14
N GLN A 51 16.23 -25.25 12.69
CA GLN A 51 15.32 -26.20 12.05
C GLN A 51 14.41 -26.82 13.12
N PHE A 52 13.10 -26.53 13.06
CA PHE A 52 12.11 -27.33 13.77
C PHE A 52 11.75 -28.54 12.90
N SER A 53 12.26 -29.70 13.29
CA SER A 53 11.90 -31.00 12.74
C SER A 53 10.46 -31.36 13.11
N ILE A 54 9.54 -31.32 12.14
CA ILE A 54 8.21 -31.94 12.27
C ILE A 54 8.25 -33.24 11.47
N THR A 55 8.61 -34.32 12.15
CA THR A 55 8.41 -35.69 11.65
C THR A 55 6.92 -36.02 11.71
N THR A 56 6.27 -36.08 10.55
CA THR A 56 4.94 -36.68 10.37
C THR A 56 5.10 -38.18 10.10
N PRO A 57 4.52 -39.09 10.90
CA PRO A 57 4.41 -40.48 10.49
C PRO A 57 3.18 -40.66 9.59
N ARG A 58 3.46 -41.13 8.38
CA ARG A 58 2.55 -41.55 7.32
C ARG A 58 1.84 -42.85 7.72
N ALA A 59 0.53 -42.80 7.94
CA ALA A 59 -0.31 -43.99 8.09
C ALA A 59 -0.91 -44.40 6.74
N LYS A 60 -0.51 -45.57 6.22
CA LYS A 60 -1.25 -46.37 5.23
C LYS A 60 -1.70 -47.65 5.94
N GLY A 61 -2.96 -48.02 5.78
CA GLY A 61 -3.60 -49.10 6.54
C GLY A 61 -3.33 -50.52 6.03
N ALA A 62 -3.69 -51.50 6.87
CA ALA A 62 -4.22 -52.81 6.51
C ALA A 62 -4.75 -53.54 7.77
N ASN A 63 -5.57 -54.55 7.53
CA ASN A 63 -6.58 -55.16 8.39
C ASN A 63 -6.11 -56.10 9.54
N LYS A 64 -6.92 -56.11 10.61
CA LYS A 64 -7.53 -57.25 11.36
C LYS A 64 -6.63 -58.41 11.83
N ILE A 65 -6.65 -58.69 13.15
CA ILE A 65 -6.77 -60.03 13.79
C ILE A 65 -7.13 -59.87 15.28
N VAL A 66 -7.95 -60.82 15.75
CA VAL A 66 -8.61 -60.97 17.06
C VAL A 66 -7.69 -61.66 18.08
N SER A 67 -7.74 -61.32 19.37
CA SER A 67 -7.75 -62.28 20.51
C SER A 67 -7.80 -61.62 21.90
N LYS A 68 -8.35 -62.40 22.85
CA LYS A 68 -8.82 -62.12 24.22
C LYS A 68 -7.71 -62.09 25.31
N LYS A 69 -8.15 -61.72 26.53
CA LYS A 69 -7.58 -61.84 27.91
C LYS A 69 -6.82 -60.59 28.38
N GLU A 70 -6.92 -60.11 29.62
CA GLU A 70 -7.58 -60.51 30.88
C GLU A 70 -7.61 -59.24 31.79
N LYS A 71 -8.55 -59.15 32.74
CA LYS A 71 -8.58 -58.08 33.77
C LYS A 71 -7.64 -58.45 34.94
N PRO A 72 -7.12 -57.45 35.66
CA PRO A 72 -7.27 -57.52 37.11
C PRO A 72 -7.73 -56.21 37.78
N ALA A 73 -8.59 -56.44 38.78
CA ALA A 73 -8.94 -55.71 40.00
C ALA A 73 -8.69 -54.19 40.17
N SER A 74 -9.77 -53.58 40.66
CA SER A 74 -10.02 -52.23 41.16
C SER A 74 -9.20 -51.77 42.37
N LYS A 75 -8.86 -50.47 42.40
CA LYS A 75 -8.84 -49.64 43.62
C LYS A 75 -9.45 -48.25 43.32
N PRO A 76 -10.30 -47.67 44.20
CA PRO A 76 -11.00 -46.42 43.94
C PRO A 76 -10.22 -45.22 44.47
N THR A 77 -9.97 -44.19 43.66
CA THR A 77 -9.55 -42.88 44.15
C THR A 77 -10.18 -41.76 43.31
N THR A 78 -11.25 -41.19 43.85
CA THR A 78 -11.73 -39.80 43.69
C THR A 78 -11.40 -39.08 42.37
N PHE A 79 -12.33 -39.13 41.42
CA PHE A 79 -12.40 -38.17 40.33
C PHE A 79 -12.73 -36.77 40.89
N LYS A 80 -11.70 -35.93 41.07
CA LYS A 80 -11.91 -34.48 41.12
C LYS A 80 -12.43 -34.05 39.74
N LYS A 81 -13.71 -33.70 39.65
CA LYS A 81 -14.28 -33.02 38.48
C LYS A 81 -13.49 -31.73 38.26
N LYS A 82 -12.53 -31.76 37.33
CA LYS A 82 -11.92 -30.57 36.78
C LYS A 82 -13.05 -29.85 36.04
N VAL A 83 -13.59 -28.79 36.65
CA VAL A 83 -14.51 -27.87 35.98
C VAL A 83 -13.71 -27.25 34.85
N VAL A 84 -13.81 -27.84 33.66
CA VAL A 84 -13.36 -27.21 32.44
C VAL A 84 -14.31 -26.03 32.25
N GLU A 85 -13.86 -24.84 32.63
CA GLU A 85 -14.48 -23.61 32.20
C GLU A 85 -14.62 -23.68 30.68
N LYS A 86 -15.85 -23.89 30.21
CA LYS A 86 -16.17 -23.80 28.80
C LYS A 86 -15.85 -22.36 28.40
N LYS A 87 -14.67 -22.13 27.80
CA LYS A 87 -14.40 -20.89 27.06
C LYS A 87 -15.57 -20.70 26.12
N LYS A 88 -16.41 -19.72 26.42
CA LYS A 88 -17.61 -19.36 25.66
C LYS A 88 -17.12 -19.07 24.25
N LYS A 89 -17.37 -19.97 23.28
CA LYS A 89 -17.00 -19.76 21.89
C LYS A 89 -17.72 -18.49 21.43
N THR A 90 -17.02 -17.38 21.34
CA THR A 90 -17.57 -16.12 20.82
C THR A 90 -18.04 -16.40 19.39
N LYS A 91 -19.34 -16.23 19.13
CA LYS A 91 -19.92 -16.44 17.81
C LYS A 91 -19.17 -15.54 16.82
N ALA A 92 -18.73 -16.10 15.70
CA ALA A 92 -18.09 -15.32 14.65
C ALA A 92 -19.09 -14.28 14.13
N THR A 93 -18.69 -13.00 14.11
CA THR A 93 -19.56 -11.92 13.62
C THR A 93 -19.70 -11.97 12.11
N THR A 94 -20.94 -11.86 11.63
CA THR A 94 -21.27 -11.85 10.19
C THR A 94 -20.77 -10.60 9.48
N HIS A 95 -20.65 -9.49 10.23
CA HIS A 95 -20.17 -8.20 9.72
C HIS A 95 -18.68 -7.99 10.02
N TYR A 96 -18.07 -7.12 9.22
CA TYR A 96 -16.77 -6.55 9.59
C TYR A 96 -16.94 -5.61 10.78
N PRO A 97 -16.07 -5.67 11.81
CA PRO A 97 -16.12 -4.72 12.92
C PRO A 97 -15.78 -3.33 12.39
N VAL A 98 -16.68 -2.37 12.62
CA VAL A 98 -16.49 -0.96 12.27
C VAL A 98 -16.42 -0.19 13.59
N PRO A 99 -15.32 0.53 13.87
CA PRO A 99 -15.23 1.38 15.05
C PRO A 99 -16.22 2.53 14.95
N SER A 100 -16.79 2.96 16.07
CA SER A 100 -17.65 4.13 16.13
C SER A 100 -16.81 5.41 16.00
N MET A 101 -17.08 6.22 14.98
CA MET A 101 -16.31 7.45 14.67
C MET A 101 -16.63 8.67 15.54
N LYS A 102 -17.48 8.54 16.58
CA LYS A 102 -17.96 9.69 17.37
C LYS A 102 -16.85 10.47 18.09
N ASN A 103 -15.79 9.78 18.49
CA ASN A 103 -14.68 10.36 19.27
C ASN A 103 -13.39 10.46 18.46
N ALA A 104 -13.43 10.15 17.16
CA ALA A 104 -12.24 10.17 16.32
C ALA A 104 -11.99 11.61 15.84
N GLU A 105 -10.76 12.09 16.01
CA GLU A 105 -10.32 13.33 15.40
C GLU A 105 -10.29 13.17 13.88
N THR A 106 -10.97 14.06 13.18
CA THR A 106 -11.14 14.02 11.74
C THR A 106 -10.66 15.32 11.11
N PHE A 107 -10.11 15.21 9.91
CA PHE A 107 -9.41 16.32 9.26
C PHE A 107 -10.11 16.75 7.97
N ALA A 108 -10.02 18.04 7.63
CA ALA A 108 -10.33 18.51 6.29
C ALA A 108 -9.25 18.05 5.30
N LEU A 109 -9.56 18.02 4.00
CA LEU A 109 -8.62 17.55 2.99
C LEU A 109 -7.32 18.39 2.97
N LEU A 110 -7.43 19.72 3.07
CA LEU A 110 -6.26 20.62 3.09
C LEU A 110 -5.36 20.36 4.30
N ASP A 111 -5.94 20.26 5.49
CA ASP A 111 -5.22 20.01 6.73
C ASP A 111 -4.52 18.64 6.70
N ALA A 112 -5.23 17.61 6.20
CA ALA A 112 -4.65 16.28 6.03
C ALA A 112 -3.47 16.29 5.03
N MET A 113 -3.60 17.00 3.92
CA MET A 113 -2.52 17.15 2.94
C MET A 113 -1.30 17.87 3.53
N ARG A 114 -1.52 18.93 4.33
CA ARG A 114 -0.46 19.66 5.04
C ARG A 114 0.32 18.73 5.96
N ILE A 115 -0.40 17.98 6.81
CA ILE A 115 0.23 17.04 7.75
C ILE A 115 1.03 16.00 6.97
N ILE A 116 0.44 15.35 5.97
CA ILE A 116 1.13 14.32 5.18
C ILE A 116 2.39 14.86 4.48
N ARG A 117 2.35 16.09 3.94
CA ARG A 117 3.52 16.71 3.32
C ARG A 117 4.63 17.00 4.30
N ALA A 118 4.29 17.38 5.53
CA ALA A 118 5.28 17.54 6.60
C ALA A 118 5.93 16.21 7.00
N TRP A 119 5.19 15.09 6.89
CA TRP A 119 5.73 13.74 7.13
C TRP A 119 6.66 13.26 6.02
N GLU A 120 6.34 13.58 4.76
CA GLU A 120 7.07 13.10 3.56
C GLU A 120 8.18 14.07 3.09
N VAL A 121 8.70 14.90 4.01
CA VAL A 121 9.80 15.83 3.71
C VAL A 121 11.05 15.06 3.26
N GLY A 122 11.67 15.52 2.18
CA GLY A 122 12.88 14.92 1.60
C GLY A 122 12.61 13.76 0.63
N GLN A 123 11.35 13.35 0.44
CA GLN A 123 11.00 12.33 -0.55
C GLN A 123 10.74 12.93 -1.93
N LYS A 124 10.96 12.12 -2.98
CA LYS A 124 10.70 12.54 -4.36
C LYS A 124 9.18 12.71 -4.57
N PRO A 125 8.71 13.86 -5.07
CA PRO A 125 7.28 14.15 -5.16
C PRO A 125 6.53 13.23 -6.13
N THR A 126 7.22 12.64 -7.11
CA THR A 126 6.67 11.68 -8.07
C THR A 126 6.60 10.25 -7.50
N SER A 127 7.44 9.91 -6.52
CA SER A 127 7.52 8.57 -5.96
C SER A 127 6.45 8.31 -4.90
N VAL A 128 6.20 9.30 -4.04
CA VAL A 128 5.26 9.17 -2.93
C VAL A 128 3.83 9.42 -3.42
N LYS A 129 2.94 8.50 -3.06
CA LYS A 129 1.54 8.52 -3.49
C LYS A 129 0.61 8.70 -2.30
N TYR A 130 -0.49 9.40 -2.53
CA TYR A 130 -1.63 9.46 -1.64
C TYR A 130 -2.54 8.25 -1.89
N GLU A 131 -2.81 7.48 -0.84
CA GLU A 131 -3.72 6.33 -0.87
C GLU A 131 -4.95 6.63 -0.01
N ILE A 132 -6.13 6.32 -0.54
CA ILE A 132 -7.38 6.33 0.23
C ILE A 132 -7.79 4.92 0.57
N ALA A 133 -8.06 4.70 1.86
CA ALA A 133 -8.72 3.52 2.37
C ALA A 133 -10.17 3.85 2.71
N LEU A 134 -11.10 3.30 1.94
CA LEU A 134 -12.54 3.38 2.19
C LEU A 134 -12.98 2.14 2.95
N ARG A 135 -13.43 2.31 4.18
CA ARG A 135 -14.01 1.24 4.98
C ARG A 135 -15.49 1.11 4.65
N ILE A 136 -15.90 -0.09 4.25
CA ILE A 136 -17.27 -0.42 3.87
C ILE A 136 -17.87 -1.30 4.95
N SER A 137 -18.99 -0.88 5.53
CA SER A 137 -19.80 -1.72 6.40
C SER A 137 -20.62 -2.68 5.53
N GLY A 138 -20.38 -3.98 5.67
CA GLY A 138 -21.07 -5.02 4.92
C GLY A 138 -20.90 -6.39 5.56
N LEU A 139 -21.61 -7.38 5.02
CA LEU A 139 -21.46 -8.79 5.41
C LEU A 139 -20.14 -9.35 4.86
N ARG A 140 -19.49 -10.23 5.63
CA ARG A 140 -18.26 -10.92 5.20
C ARG A 140 -18.46 -11.82 3.97
N ASN A 141 -19.65 -12.39 3.83
CA ASN A 141 -20.00 -13.33 2.76
C ASN A 141 -20.70 -12.65 1.57
N GLY A 142 -20.71 -11.31 1.52
CA GLY A 142 -21.34 -10.56 0.44
C GLY A 142 -20.50 -10.51 -0.85
N PRO A 143 -21.10 -10.09 -1.98
CA PRO A 143 -20.37 -9.80 -3.20
C PRO A 143 -19.32 -8.71 -2.94
N VAL A 144 -18.17 -8.75 -3.61
CA VAL A 144 -17.09 -7.76 -3.42
C VAL A 144 -17.20 -6.63 -4.45
N VAL A 145 -16.94 -5.39 -4.02
CA VAL A 145 -16.79 -4.27 -4.95
C VAL A 145 -15.47 -4.43 -5.71
N ARG A 146 -15.54 -4.51 -7.03
CA ARG A 146 -14.38 -4.54 -7.92
C ARG A 146 -14.69 -3.77 -9.19
N ASN A 147 -13.89 -2.75 -9.48
CA ASN A 147 -14.03 -1.99 -10.71
C ASN A 147 -12.72 -1.27 -11.07
N ARG A 148 -12.71 -0.61 -12.22
CA ARG A 148 -11.65 0.27 -12.68
C ARG A 148 -12.19 1.68 -12.85
N ILE A 149 -11.39 2.66 -12.49
CA ILE A 149 -11.70 4.07 -12.67
C ILE A 149 -10.54 4.77 -13.38
N ARG A 150 -10.87 5.62 -14.36
CA ARG A 150 -9.94 6.59 -14.92
C ARG A 150 -10.06 7.88 -14.12
N LEU A 151 -8.99 8.23 -13.42
CA LEU A 151 -8.96 9.48 -12.65
C LEU A 151 -8.84 10.67 -13.59
N PRO A 152 -9.48 11.83 -13.29
CA PRO A 152 -9.31 13.06 -14.04
C PRO A 152 -7.84 13.48 -14.14
N HIS A 153 -7.12 13.43 -13.02
CA HIS A 153 -5.67 13.63 -12.98
C HIS A 153 -4.99 12.26 -12.76
N PRO A 154 -4.26 11.74 -13.76
CA PRO A 154 -3.70 10.40 -13.70
C PRO A 154 -2.56 10.32 -12.69
N VAL A 155 -2.58 9.29 -11.85
CA VAL A 155 -1.45 8.97 -10.96
C VAL A 155 -0.37 8.30 -11.79
N LYS A 156 0.75 8.99 -12.01
CA LYS A 156 1.87 8.42 -12.76
C LYS A 156 2.41 7.22 -11.99
N THR A 157 2.24 6.05 -12.59
CA THR A 157 2.79 4.81 -12.06
C THR A 157 3.46 4.14 -13.23
N ASP A 158 4.76 3.90 -13.10
CA ASP A 158 5.51 3.18 -14.10
C ASP A 158 5.00 1.74 -14.07
N PHE A 159 4.39 1.31 -15.17
CA PHE A 159 3.93 -0.06 -15.36
C PHE A 159 4.60 -0.61 -16.61
N ASN A 160 5.29 -1.74 -16.46
CA ASN A 160 5.81 -2.46 -17.61
C ASN A 160 4.71 -3.36 -18.17
N VAL A 161 4.36 -3.18 -19.44
CA VAL A 161 3.33 -3.95 -20.12
C VAL A 161 3.95 -4.96 -21.07
N CYS A 162 3.52 -6.21 -20.97
CA CYS A 162 3.82 -7.28 -21.91
C CYS A 162 2.58 -7.57 -22.77
N VAL A 163 2.77 -7.71 -24.08
CA VAL A 163 1.69 -8.04 -25.03
C VAL A 163 2.00 -9.37 -25.70
N ILE A 164 1.14 -10.36 -25.48
CA ILE A 164 1.20 -11.65 -26.17
C ILE A 164 0.38 -11.55 -27.43
N CYS A 165 1.04 -11.57 -28.59
CA CYS A 165 0.42 -11.50 -29.90
C CYS A 165 1.27 -12.24 -30.95
N PRO A 166 0.66 -12.69 -32.06
CA PRO A 166 1.41 -13.36 -33.13
C PRO A 166 2.51 -12.44 -33.67
N PRO A 167 3.71 -12.98 -33.97
CA PRO A 167 4.84 -12.16 -34.40
C PRO A 167 4.57 -11.44 -35.73
N ASP A 168 3.80 -12.05 -36.63
CA ASP A 168 3.46 -11.51 -37.96
C ASP A 168 2.29 -10.52 -37.93
N SER A 169 1.78 -10.18 -36.74
CA SER A 169 0.62 -9.32 -36.58
C SER A 169 1.00 -7.85 -36.55
N LYS A 170 0.22 -7.00 -37.23
CA LYS A 170 0.32 -5.52 -37.13
C LYS A 170 0.26 -5.03 -35.69
N TYR A 171 -0.45 -5.76 -34.83
CA TYR A 171 -0.58 -5.45 -33.41
C TYR A 171 0.75 -5.57 -32.64
N ALA A 172 1.72 -6.34 -33.12
CA ALA A 172 3.01 -6.47 -32.49
C ALA A 172 3.84 -5.18 -32.64
N GLU A 173 3.93 -4.66 -33.87
CA GLU A 173 4.61 -3.40 -34.17
C GLU A 173 3.93 -2.22 -33.46
N ASP A 174 2.60 -2.14 -33.53
CA ASP A 174 1.85 -1.07 -32.87
C ASP A 174 1.99 -1.11 -31.35
N ALA A 175 2.07 -2.30 -30.74
CA ALA A 175 2.28 -2.45 -29.31
C ALA A 175 3.67 -1.98 -28.88
N MET A 176 4.71 -2.31 -29.65
CA MET A 176 6.07 -1.80 -29.43
C MET A 176 6.12 -0.28 -29.57
N ALA A 177 5.50 0.27 -30.62
CA ALA A 177 5.42 1.72 -30.84
C ALA A 177 4.67 2.44 -29.70
N ALA A 178 3.67 1.80 -29.11
CA ALA A 178 2.92 2.34 -27.98
C ALA A 178 3.61 2.15 -26.62
N GLY A 179 4.81 1.55 -26.57
CA GLY A 179 5.65 1.47 -25.38
C GLY A 179 5.57 0.16 -24.59
N ALA A 180 5.12 -0.94 -25.20
CA ALA A 180 5.20 -2.26 -24.59
C ALA A 180 6.68 -2.70 -24.45
N VAL A 181 7.03 -3.27 -23.29
CA VAL A 181 8.41 -3.68 -22.98
C VAL A 181 8.77 -5.00 -23.66
N LEU A 182 7.80 -5.92 -23.73
CA LEU A 182 7.94 -7.23 -24.34
C LEU A 182 6.72 -7.50 -25.21
N VAL A 183 6.96 -7.93 -26.44
CA VAL A 183 5.93 -8.25 -27.42
C VAL A 183 6.34 -9.52 -28.16
N GLY A 184 5.43 -10.49 -28.26
CA GLY A 184 5.68 -11.74 -28.99
C GLY A 184 4.81 -12.90 -28.53
N GLU A 185 5.05 -14.09 -29.06
CA GLU A 185 4.35 -15.34 -28.71
C GLU A 185 5.28 -16.33 -28.00
N ASP A 186 5.99 -17.17 -28.75
CA ASP A 186 6.73 -18.30 -28.20
C ASP A 186 7.97 -17.86 -27.41
N GLU A 187 8.67 -16.83 -27.88
CA GLU A 187 9.81 -16.23 -27.19
C GLU A 187 9.43 -15.67 -25.81
N VAL A 188 8.25 -15.05 -25.71
CA VAL A 188 7.71 -14.53 -24.45
C VAL A 188 7.35 -15.69 -23.51
N PHE A 189 6.79 -16.77 -24.05
CA PHE A 189 6.48 -17.95 -23.24
C PHE A 189 7.73 -18.57 -22.61
N ASP A 190 8.81 -18.67 -23.38
CA ASP A 190 10.06 -19.25 -22.90
C ASP A 190 10.74 -18.33 -21.88
N ALA A 191 10.77 -17.02 -22.12
CA ALA A 191 11.25 -16.05 -21.13
C ALA A 191 10.48 -16.11 -19.79
N ILE A 192 9.17 -16.33 -19.84
CA ILE A 192 8.33 -16.49 -18.64
C ILE A 192 8.60 -17.81 -17.93
N LYS A 193 8.82 -18.92 -18.66
CA LYS A 193 9.19 -20.21 -18.08
C LYS A 193 10.56 -20.16 -17.39
N ASP A 194 11.49 -19.41 -17.97
CA ASP A 194 12.82 -19.14 -17.41
C ASP A 194 12.77 -18.23 -16.17
N GLY A 195 11.60 -17.66 -15.86
CA GLY A 195 11.38 -16.79 -14.70
C GLY A 195 11.81 -15.34 -14.90
N LYS A 196 12.11 -14.92 -16.13
CA LYS A 196 12.44 -13.52 -16.47
C LYS A 196 11.16 -12.70 -16.63
N ILE A 197 10.57 -12.30 -15.50
CA ILE A 197 9.35 -11.48 -15.48
C ILE A 197 9.73 -10.04 -15.12
N THR A 198 9.79 -9.17 -16.14
CA THR A 198 10.08 -7.74 -15.99
C THR A 198 8.83 -6.86 -16.08
N PHE A 199 7.66 -7.46 -16.30
CA PHE A 199 6.39 -6.76 -16.54
C PHE A 199 5.41 -6.87 -15.37
N ASP A 200 4.60 -5.83 -15.20
CA ASP A 200 3.57 -5.72 -14.16
C ASP A 200 2.17 -6.09 -14.68
N ARG A 201 1.97 -6.00 -15.99
CA ARG A 201 0.69 -6.34 -16.64
C ARG A 201 0.92 -7.11 -17.92
N CYS A 202 0.11 -8.14 -18.12
CA CYS A 202 0.13 -8.96 -19.32
C CYS A 202 -1.19 -8.81 -20.08
N LEU A 203 -1.09 -8.49 -21.36
CA LEU A 203 -2.18 -8.50 -22.32
C LEU A 203 -2.02 -9.67 -23.26
N CYS A 204 -3.14 -10.26 -23.69
CA CYS A 204 -3.14 -11.35 -24.66
C CYS A 204 -4.13 -11.05 -25.77
N GLN A 205 -3.70 -11.20 -27.01
CA GLN A 205 -4.61 -11.24 -28.16
C GLN A 205 -5.43 -12.53 -28.13
N THR A 206 -6.69 -12.46 -28.57
CA THR A 206 -7.60 -13.62 -28.58
C THR A 206 -7.04 -14.82 -29.34
N ASP A 207 -6.31 -14.57 -30.44
CA ASP A 207 -5.76 -15.62 -31.31
C ASP A 207 -4.64 -16.42 -30.62
N SER A 208 -3.81 -15.74 -29.84
CA SER A 208 -2.68 -16.33 -29.10
C SER A 208 -3.11 -17.06 -27.82
N LEU A 209 -4.39 -16.93 -27.41
CA LEU A 209 -4.91 -17.50 -26.15
C LEU A 209 -4.78 -19.03 -26.11
N VAL A 210 -5.03 -19.70 -27.24
CA VAL A 210 -4.96 -21.17 -27.34
C VAL A 210 -3.53 -21.65 -27.14
N LYS A 211 -2.54 -20.96 -27.72
CA LYS A 211 -1.12 -21.27 -27.55
C LYS A 211 -0.66 -21.00 -26.11
N MET A 212 -1.07 -19.88 -25.53
CA MET A 212 -0.77 -19.52 -24.14
C MET A 212 -1.27 -20.59 -23.14
N ASN A 213 -2.46 -21.15 -23.35
CA ASN A 213 -3.00 -22.21 -22.49
C ASN A 213 -2.23 -23.53 -22.64
N LYS A 214 -1.69 -23.82 -23.83
CA LYS A 214 -0.89 -25.01 -24.11
C LYS A 214 0.54 -24.89 -23.57
N SER A 215 1.10 -23.68 -23.50
CA SER A 215 2.51 -23.46 -23.14
C SER A 215 2.82 -23.66 -21.66
N GLY A 216 1.82 -23.91 -20.81
CA GLY A 216 2.03 -24.26 -19.39
C GLY A 216 2.47 -23.11 -18.49
N ILE A 217 2.53 -21.86 -19.01
CA ILE A 217 2.97 -20.67 -18.27
C ILE A 217 2.03 -20.29 -17.10
N GLY A 218 0.81 -20.84 -17.08
CA GLY A 218 -0.16 -20.61 -16.00
C GLY A 218 0.35 -21.00 -14.61
N ARG A 219 1.31 -21.93 -14.50
CA ARG A 219 1.95 -22.29 -13.23
C ARG A 219 2.77 -21.14 -12.64
N VAL A 220 3.37 -20.30 -13.49
CA VAL A 220 4.22 -19.17 -13.09
C VAL A 220 3.38 -17.90 -12.93
N LEU A 221 2.54 -17.58 -13.92
CA LEU A 221 1.74 -16.34 -13.91
C LEU A 221 0.54 -16.39 -12.96
N GLY A 222 0.00 -17.57 -12.69
CA GLY A 222 -1.19 -17.77 -11.84
C GLY A 222 -1.01 -17.25 -10.41
N PRO A 223 0.01 -17.73 -9.65
CA PRO A 223 0.27 -17.25 -8.29
C PRO A 223 0.58 -15.75 -8.21
N ARG A 224 1.11 -15.16 -9.29
CA ARG A 224 1.43 -13.73 -9.40
C ARG A 224 0.23 -12.86 -9.79
N GLY A 225 -0.88 -13.47 -10.23
CA GLY A 225 -2.06 -12.74 -10.69
C GLY A 225 -1.86 -12.00 -12.02
N LEU A 226 -0.82 -12.36 -12.78
CA LEU A 226 -0.49 -11.76 -14.08
C LEU A 226 -1.12 -12.50 -15.26
N MET A 227 -1.76 -13.64 -15.00
CA MET A 227 -2.39 -14.46 -16.03
C MET A 227 -3.55 -13.71 -16.72
N PRO A 228 -3.50 -13.52 -18.05
CA PRO A 228 -4.59 -12.90 -18.79
C PRO A 228 -5.90 -13.67 -18.64
N SER A 229 -7.01 -12.95 -18.48
CA SER A 229 -8.35 -13.53 -18.38
C SER A 229 -9.41 -12.63 -19.00
N THR A 230 -10.41 -13.24 -19.62
CA THR A 230 -11.57 -12.57 -20.22
C THR A 230 -12.37 -11.79 -19.19
N LYS A 231 -12.55 -12.35 -17.98
CA LYS A 231 -13.22 -11.68 -16.84
C LYS A 231 -12.53 -10.39 -16.40
N THR A 232 -11.21 -10.32 -16.56
CA THR A 232 -10.41 -9.14 -16.18
C THR A 232 -10.22 -8.19 -17.38
N GLY A 233 -10.78 -8.51 -18.55
CA GLY A 233 -10.67 -7.70 -19.77
C GLY A 233 -9.24 -7.57 -20.29
N THR A 234 -8.39 -8.57 -20.04
CA THR A 234 -6.96 -8.59 -20.47
C THR A 234 -6.74 -9.48 -21.68
N VAL A 235 -7.77 -10.22 -22.08
CA VAL A 235 -7.84 -10.94 -23.35
C VAL A 235 -8.71 -10.11 -24.29
N VAL A 236 -8.12 -9.53 -25.31
CA VAL A 236 -8.77 -8.53 -26.17
C VAL A 236 -8.40 -8.78 -27.64
N ALA A 237 -9.26 -8.40 -28.58
CA ALA A 237 -8.94 -8.41 -30.00
C ALA A 237 -7.87 -7.36 -30.35
N ASP A 238 -8.03 -6.13 -29.83
CA ASP A 238 -7.13 -5.00 -30.06
C ASP A 238 -6.25 -4.72 -28.82
N PRO A 239 -4.99 -5.20 -28.77
CA PRO A 239 -4.14 -5.02 -27.59
C PRO A 239 -3.70 -3.57 -27.38
N VAL A 240 -3.57 -2.77 -28.45
CA VAL A 240 -3.12 -1.37 -28.38
C VAL A 240 -4.12 -0.48 -27.65
N LYS A 241 -5.42 -0.64 -27.97
CA LYS A 241 -6.51 0.09 -27.29
C LYS A 241 -6.57 -0.30 -25.81
N ALA A 242 -6.52 -1.61 -25.55
CA ALA A 242 -6.51 -2.13 -24.19
C ALA A 242 -5.33 -1.60 -23.36
N MET A 243 -4.15 -1.47 -23.96
CA MET A 243 -2.97 -0.90 -23.30
C MET A 243 -3.18 0.57 -22.91
N ARG A 244 -3.72 1.40 -23.82
CA ARG A 244 -4.01 2.81 -23.53
C ARG A 244 -5.03 2.97 -22.39
N ASP A 245 -6.05 2.13 -22.37
CA ASP A 245 -7.05 2.12 -21.31
C ASP A 245 -6.45 1.67 -19.97
N MET A 246 -5.54 0.70 -20.00
CA MET A 246 -4.89 0.15 -18.80
C MET A 246 -3.90 1.10 -18.15
N VAL A 247 -3.16 1.90 -18.92
CA VAL A 247 -2.23 2.90 -18.39
C VAL A 247 -2.97 4.03 -17.68
N GLY A 248 -4.16 4.41 -18.16
CA GLY A 248 -4.97 5.47 -17.56
C GLY A 248 -5.91 5.02 -16.43
N ALA A 249 -6.24 3.73 -16.37
CA ALA A 249 -7.22 3.20 -15.41
C ALA A 249 -6.56 2.57 -14.18
N SER A 250 -7.00 3.02 -13.01
CA SER A 250 -6.67 2.43 -11.71
C SER A 250 -7.72 1.39 -11.33
N GLU A 251 -7.28 0.17 -11.01
CA GLU A 251 -8.16 -0.90 -10.52
C GLU A 251 -8.24 -0.85 -8.99
N TYR A 252 -9.46 -0.96 -8.45
CA TYR A 252 -9.66 -1.13 -7.01
C TYR A 252 -10.51 -2.37 -6.73
N ARG A 253 -10.18 -3.05 -5.64
CA ARG A 253 -10.86 -4.25 -5.17
C ARG A 253 -11.03 -4.21 -3.67
N GLU A 254 -12.24 -4.50 -3.22
CA GLU A 254 -12.54 -4.68 -1.81
C GLU A 254 -11.85 -5.93 -1.25
N LYS A 255 -11.07 -5.72 -0.18
CA LYS A 255 -10.48 -6.79 0.62
C LYS A 255 -10.83 -6.55 2.08
N MET A 256 -11.42 -7.55 2.74
CA MET A 256 -11.78 -7.48 4.16
C MET A 256 -12.64 -6.26 4.53
N GLY A 257 -13.56 -5.85 3.64
CA GLY A 257 -14.42 -4.67 3.86
C GLY A 257 -13.70 -3.33 3.70
N VAL A 258 -12.51 -3.30 3.11
CA VAL A 258 -11.79 -2.05 2.80
C VAL A 258 -11.45 -2.01 1.30
N VAL A 259 -11.74 -0.88 0.66
CA VAL A 259 -11.31 -0.57 -0.71
C VAL A 259 -10.14 0.39 -0.61
N ARG A 260 -9.02 0.03 -1.23
CA ARG A 260 -7.79 0.82 -1.24
C ARG A 260 -7.44 1.21 -2.68
N MET A 261 -7.05 2.46 -2.87
CA MET A 261 -6.58 2.93 -4.17
C MET A 261 -5.67 4.16 -4.00
N ALA A 262 -4.62 4.23 -4.82
CA ALA A 262 -3.83 5.45 -4.97
C ALA A 262 -4.63 6.49 -5.78
N VAL A 263 -4.79 7.69 -5.21
CA VAL A 263 -5.62 8.76 -5.79
C VAL A 263 -4.80 9.96 -6.25
N GLY A 264 -3.54 10.07 -5.84
CA GLY A 264 -2.68 11.18 -6.21
C GLY A 264 -1.21 10.96 -5.87
N GLN A 265 -0.38 11.95 -6.22
CA GLN A 265 1.03 12.02 -5.86
C GLN A 265 1.29 13.22 -4.96
N LEU A 266 2.41 13.21 -4.22
CA LEU A 266 2.79 14.29 -3.32
C LEU A 266 2.84 15.66 -4.04
N GLY A 267 3.25 15.66 -5.30
CA GLY A 267 3.31 16.87 -6.15
C GLY A 267 1.98 17.39 -6.67
N PHE A 268 0.84 16.78 -6.34
CA PHE A 268 -0.47 17.25 -6.81
C PHE A 268 -0.93 18.48 -6.03
N THR A 269 -1.60 19.39 -6.74
CA THR A 269 -2.25 20.55 -6.10
C THR A 269 -3.48 20.10 -5.31
N PRO A 270 -3.92 20.89 -4.31
CA PRO A 270 -5.10 20.54 -3.52
C PRO A 270 -6.39 20.43 -4.35
N LYS A 271 -6.52 21.19 -5.46
CA LYS A 271 -7.67 21.12 -6.37
C LYS A 271 -7.70 19.82 -7.17
N GLU A 272 -6.56 19.44 -7.75
CA GLU A 272 -6.42 18.18 -8.48
C GLU A 272 -6.73 17.00 -7.55
N MET A 273 -6.21 17.04 -6.32
CA MET A 273 -6.54 16.06 -5.29
C MET A 273 -8.03 16.02 -4.99
N GLN A 274 -8.68 17.16 -4.78
CA GLN A 274 -10.11 17.23 -4.51
C GLN A 274 -10.94 16.57 -5.62
N THR A 275 -10.65 16.88 -6.88
CA THR A 275 -11.37 16.32 -8.03
C THR A 275 -11.19 14.81 -8.14
N ASN A 276 -9.97 14.30 -7.92
CA ASN A 276 -9.69 12.85 -7.92
C ASN A 276 -10.40 12.13 -6.78
N VAL A 277 -10.38 12.69 -5.56
CA VAL A 277 -11.05 12.10 -4.40
C VAL A 277 -12.56 12.05 -4.58
N LYS A 278 -13.16 13.14 -5.10
CA LYS A 278 -14.60 13.17 -5.43
C LYS A 278 -14.95 12.11 -6.47
N ALA A 279 -14.20 12.05 -7.58
CA ALA A 279 -14.42 11.06 -8.63
C ALA A 279 -14.34 9.61 -8.09
N PHE A 280 -13.36 9.32 -7.23
CA PHE A 280 -13.21 8.00 -6.63
C PHE A 280 -14.38 7.63 -5.70
N ILE A 281 -14.77 8.53 -4.79
CA ILE A 281 -15.88 8.29 -3.86
C ILE A 281 -17.19 8.10 -4.63
N GLU A 282 -17.45 8.90 -5.67
CA GLU A 282 -18.63 8.75 -6.51
C GLU A 282 -18.67 7.42 -7.27
N ALA A 283 -17.53 6.97 -7.82
CA ALA A 283 -17.44 5.69 -8.49
C ALA A 283 -17.72 4.53 -7.52
N VAL A 284 -17.15 4.57 -6.32
CA VAL A 284 -17.38 3.54 -5.30
C VAL A 284 -18.83 3.54 -4.84
N LYS A 285 -19.46 4.71 -4.64
CA LYS A 285 -20.90 4.81 -4.35
C LYS A 285 -21.76 4.18 -5.45
N LYS A 286 -21.46 4.47 -6.72
CA LYS A 286 -22.17 3.89 -7.88
C LYS A 286 -22.02 2.37 -7.92
N ASP A 287 -20.82 1.85 -7.63
CA ASP A 287 -20.58 0.42 -7.63
C ASP A 287 -21.25 -0.29 -6.44
N ILE A 288 -21.27 0.34 -5.27
CA ILE A 288 -22.02 -0.14 -4.10
C ILE A 288 -23.51 -0.21 -4.42
N ALA A 289 -24.07 0.81 -5.08
CA ALA A 289 -25.48 0.82 -5.46
C ALA A 289 -25.84 -0.23 -6.52
N ARG A 290 -24.91 -0.55 -7.42
CA ARG A 290 -25.06 -1.65 -8.40
C ARG A 290 -24.92 -3.03 -7.77
N LEU A 291 -24.38 -3.12 -6.55
CA LEU A 291 -24.14 -4.38 -5.86
C LEU A 291 -25.44 -4.86 -5.20
N SER A 292 -26.11 -5.83 -5.82
CA SER A 292 -27.19 -6.68 -5.30
C SER A 292 -28.19 -6.06 -4.30
N ASP A 293 -29.46 -5.94 -4.70
CA ASP A 293 -30.55 -5.31 -3.92
C ASP A 293 -30.77 -5.89 -2.51
N LYS A 294 -30.33 -7.13 -2.25
CA LYS A 294 -30.54 -7.84 -0.97
C LYS A 294 -29.49 -7.54 0.09
N ILE A 295 -28.29 -7.09 -0.29
CA ILE A 295 -27.17 -6.86 0.64
C ILE A 295 -26.66 -5.44 0.44
N SER A 296 -27.18 -4.51 1.24
CA SER A 296 -26.71 -3.14 1.22
C SER A 296 -25.35 -3.02 1.91
N LYS A 297 -24.43 -2.36 1.21
CA LYS A 297 -23.15 -1.93 1.75
C LYS A 297 -23.18 -0.42 1.92
N ASN A 298 -22.55 0.09 2.97
CA ASN A 298 -22.42 1.53 3.20
C ASN A 298 -20.96 1.88 3.46
N MET A 299 -20.56 3.10 3.13
CA MET A 299 -19.24 3.60 3.48
C MET A 299 -19.28 4.10 4.92
N ALA A 300 -18.40 3.56 5.76
CA ALA A 300 -18.30 3.90 7.16
C ALA A 300 -17.26 5.00 7.42
N GLU A 301 -16.10 4.91 6.74
CA GLU A 301 -14.96 5.77 7.02
C GLU A 301 -14.10 5.93 5.76
N VAL A 302 -13.53 7.12 5.61
CA VAL A 302 -12.58 7.48 4.55
C VAL A 302 -11.29 7.90 5.25
N VAL A 303 -10.19 7.17 5.01
CA VAL A 303 -8.88 7.50 5.56
C VAL A 303 -7.93 7.83 4.43
N LEU A 304 -7.28 8.98 4.51
CA LEU A 304 -6.21 9.40 3.61
C LEU A 304 -4.86 9.07 4.23
N SER A 305 -3.98 8.45 3.45
CA SER A 305 -2.64 8.07 3.88
C SER A 305 -1.63 8.35 2.78
N SER A 306 -0.35 8.31 3.14
CA SER A 306 0.77 8.34 2.18
C SER A 306 1.56 7.05 2.29
N THR A 307 2.59 6.91 1.45
CA THR A 307 3.45 5.72 1.43
C THR A 307 4.16 5.49 2.76
N ASN A 308 4.65 6.55 3.42
CA ASN A 308 5.38 6.49 4.69
C ASN A 308 4.67 7.21 5.84
N GLY A 309 3.66 8.04 5.55
CA GLY A 309 2.96 8.83 6.57
C GLY A 309 1.75 8.13 7.22
N PRO A 310 1.19 8.75 8.26
CA PRO A 310 0.04 8.23 9.00
C PRO A 310 -1.26 8.25 8.18
N GLY A 311 -2.24 7.45 8.61
CA GLY A 311 -3.60 7.48 8.09
C GLY A 311 -4.45 8.49 8.84
N LEU A 312 -4.96 9.50 8.13
CA LEU A 312 -5.79 10.57 8.66
C LEU A 312 -7.25 10.40 8.20
N PRO A 313 -8.22 10.24 9.11
CA PRO A 313 -9.63 10.13 8.73
C PRO A 313 -10.16 11.49 8.27
N LEU A 314 -10.97 11.49 7.21
CA LEU A 314 -11.46 12.70 6.55
C LEU A 314 -12.91 13.06 6.95
N ASN A 315 -13.17 14.35 7.10
CA ASN A 315 -14.51 14.92 7.38
C ASN A 315 -15.42 15.08 6.16
N GLY A 316 -14.87 14.95 4.95
CA GLY A 316 -15.60 15.26 3.71
C GLY A 316 -15.66 16.76 3.36
N THR A 317 -15.15 17.63 4.24
CA THR A 317 -14.93 19.05 3.94
C THR A 317 -13.60 19.26 3.24
N PHE A 318 -13.55 20.26 2.36
CA PHE A 318 -12.32 20.59 1.63
C PHE A 318 -11.38 21.44 2.47
N ALA A 319 -11.85 22.59 2.94
CA ALA A 319 -11.17 23.47 3.88
C ALA A 319 -11.87 23.41 5.24
N SER A 320 -11.10 23.49 6.33
CA SER A 320 -11.69 23.72 7.64
C SER A 320 -11.87 25.23 7.85
N PRO A 321 -12.98 25.68 8.45
CA PRO A 321 -13.22 27.11 8.67
C PRO A 321 -12.24 27.72 9.69
N ALA A 322 -11.51 26.89 10.44
CA ALA A 322 -10.59 27.29 11.49
C ALA A 322 -9.11 27.26 11.07
N SER A 323 -8.75 26.65 9.93
CA SER A 323 -7.36 26.56 9.48
C SER A 323 -6.95 27.79 8.67
N GLU A 324 -5.82 28.40 9.02
CA GLU A 324 -5.16 29.47 8.25
C GLU A 324 -4.49 28.96 6.95
N VAL A 325 -4.60 27.67 6.64
CA VAL A 325 -3.90 27.03 5.52
C VAL A 325 -4.57 27.42 4.22
N THR A 326 -3.82 28.10 3.35
CA THR A 326 -4.29 28.44 2.01
C THR A 326 -3.90 27.37 0.99
N GLU A 327 -4.63 27.33 -0.13
CA GLU A 327 -4.29 26.44 -1.24
C GLU A 327 -2.87 26.70 -1.78
N ALA A 328 -2.40 27.94 -1.68
CA ALA A 328 -1.10 28.39 -2.17
C ALA A 328 0.05 27.71 -1.44
N ASP A 329 -0.05 27.57 -0.11
CA ASP A 329 0.98 26.95 0.75
C ASP A 329 1.24 25.48 0.38
N LEU A 330 0.23 24.82 -0.19
CA LEU A 330 0.28 23.43 -0.62
C LEU A 330 0.41 23.30 -2.15
N SER A 331 0.61 24.38 -2.89
CA SER A 331 0.77 24.29 -4.34
C SER A 331 2.21 24.03 -4.79
N GLY A 332 3.19 24.11 -3.88
CA GLY A 332 4.59 23.77 -4.17
C GLY A 332 5.23 24.61 -5.27
N LYS A 333 4.69 25.82 -5.51
CA LYS A 333 5.34 26.88 -6.28
C LYS A 333 5.89 27.93 -5.33
#